data_AF-A0AAE0P7V4-F1
#
_entry.id   AF-A0AAE0P7V4-F1
#
_cell.length_a   1.000
_cell.length_b   1.000
_cell.length_c   1.000
_cell.angle_alpha   90.00
_cell.angle_beta   90.00
_cell.angle_gamma   90.00
#
_symmetry.space_group_name_H-M   'P 1'
#
loop_
_entity.id
_entity.type
_entity.pdbx_description
1 polymer ?
#
loop_
_entity_poly.entity_id
_entity_poly.type
_entity_poly.pdbx_seq_one_letter_code
_entity_poly.pdbx_strand_id
1 'polypeptide(L)'
;MKQSRTLLIPVVGSSIMGVMAQNKPPNFTPGVKWQIDIMNTLDITKPLVPKDALVWDLDLYHLQRHPEIVDFLRKQIPDVSIICYFNAGLAQPSDCDWDSTWQTPAYKGLLGKSYSPPFGEEKWINIKNQTGIDLIKRRVTLARDLGCDGIDPDNIDGYNSDANGDNGTGWNTNSDDYVKFVTQLATQAHGLKTKRGFPLMIGQKNAPEIAPALSKILDFAVLEDCKNLRGEASRKFCADFQPYITAGNPVFSIEYPTSLRDSKAAAQCKATGADKAQFDNSCAVDTAPSGGTWGNYKYSEILKLRDSETDTPGELNGCTQYCGKQGSGVVVTATNEELDGDTCKAVPASKRKARHVFW
;
A
#
# COMPACT_ATOMS: atom_id res chain seq x y z
N MET A 1 -80.54 9.96 2.71
CA MET A 1 -79.40 9.18 2.18
C MET A 1 -78.39 10.14 1.55
N LYS A 2 -77.27 10.41 2.23
CA LYS A 2 -76.11 11.11 1.65
C LYS A 2 -74.87 10.30 2.05
N GLN A 3 -74.23 9.70 1.05
CA GLN A 3 -73.03 8.88 1.21
C GLN A 3 -71.84 9.78 1.56
N SER A 4 -71.15 9.43 2.65
CA SER A 4 -69.86 10.02 3.04
C SER A 4 -68.75 9.34 2.24
N ARG A 5 -67.98 10.12 1.46
CA ARG A 5 -66.77 9.64 0.77
C ARG A 5 -65.58 9.83 1.70
N THR A 6 -65.04 8.73 2.22
CA THR A 6 -63.77 8.70 2.95
C THR A 6 -62.61 8.81 1.96
N LEU A 7 -61.80 9.84 2.11
CA LEU A 7 -60.57 10.08 1.35
C LEU A 7 -59.45 9.20 1.94
N LEU A 8 -58.97 8.22 1.17
CA LEU A 8 -57.78 7.42 1.50
C LEU A 8 -56.52 8.19 1.11
N ILE A 9 -55.75 8.62 2.11
CA ILE A 9 -54.40 9.17 1.93
C ILE A 9 -53.43 7.99 1.89
N PRO A 10 -52.62 7.80 0.82
CA PRO A 10 -51.62 6.75 0.81
C PRO A 10 -50.46 7.17 1.71
N VAL A 11 -50.21 6.39 2.77
CA VAL A 11 -48.98 6.49 3.56
C VAL A 11 -47.84 5.94 2.70
N VAL A 12 -47.03 6.84 2.14
CA VAL A 12 -45.77 6.47 1.52
C VAL A 12 -44.83 6.04 2.64
N GLY A 13 -44.64 4.73 2.80
CA GLY A 13 -43.63 4.18 3.67
C GLY A 13 -42.25 4.55 3.15
N SER A 14 -41.62 5.58 3.74
CA SER A 14 -40.18 5.77 3.61
C SER A 14 -39.49 4.59 4.29
N SER A 15 -39.10 3.61 3.49
CA SER A 15 -38.15 2.58 3.88
C SER A 15 -36.83 3.26 4.19
N ILE A 16 -36.58 3.52 5.48
CA ILE A 16 -35.25 3.87 5.98
C ILE A 16 -34.41 2.60 5.80
N MET A 17 -33.79 2.43 4.63
CA MET A 17 -32.68 1.49 4.49
C MET A 17 -31.63 1.96 5.48
N GLY A 18 -31.44 1.20 6.56
CA GLY A 18 -30.36 1.43 7.50
C GLY A 18 -29.06 1.49 6.71
N VAL A 19 -28.40 2.64 6.75
CA VAL A 19 -27.04 2.79 6.27
C VAL A 19 -26.19 1.91 7.19
N MET A 20 -25.97 0.65 6.81
CA MET A 20 -24.87 -0.13 7.35
C MET A 20 -23.63 0.74 7.15
N ALA A 21 -22.96 1.13 8.23
CA ALA A 21 -21.74 1.90 8.14
C ALA A 21 -20.78 1.12 7.24
N GLN A 22 -20.47 1.67 6.05
CA GLN A 22 -19.46 1.08 5.18
C GLN A 22 -18.14 1.11 5.94
N ASN A 23 -17.52 -0.06 6.13
CA ASN A 23 -16.25 -0.19 6.84
C ASN A 23 -15.03 0.12 5.96
N LYS A 24 -15.24 0.39 4.66
CA LYS A 24 -14.20 0.72 3.69
C LYS A 24 -14.66 1.87 2.78
N PRO A 25 -13.73 2.65 2.22
CA PRO A 25 -14.04 3.61 1.16
C PRO A 25 -14.80 2.97 -0.02
N PRO A 26 -15.62 3.75 -0.75
CA PRO A 26 -16.28 3.27 -1.96
C PRO A 26 -15.26 2.80 -3.00
N ASN A 27 -15.65 1.83 -3.83
CA ASN A 27 -14.84 1.24 -4.91
C ASN A 27 -13.56 0.51 -4.47
N PHE A 28 -13.33 0.33 -3.18
CA PHE A 28 -12.20 -0.45 -2.65
C PHE A 28 -12.49 -1.97 -2.72
N THR A 29 -12.51 -2.50 -3.95
CA THR A 29 -12.94 -3.88 -4.27
C THR A 29 -11.95 -4.57 -5.20
N PRO A 30 -11.97 -5.92 -5.33
CA PRO A 30 -11.11 -6.66 -6.25
C PRO A 30 -11.11 -6.11 -7.67
N GLY A 31 -9.93 -5.95 -8.27
CA GLY A 31 -9.72 -5.43 -9.62
C GLY A 31 -9.85 -3.91 -9.77
N VAL A 32 -9.92 -3.15 -8.66
CA VAL A 32 -9.92 -1.68 -8.72
C VAL A 32 -8.64 -1.14 -9.34
N LYS A 33 -8.76 -0.21 -10.29
CA LYS A 33 -7.59 0.44 -10.88
C LYS A 33 -6.87 1.29 -9.83
N TRP A 34 -5.56 1.14 -9.76
CA TRP A 34 -4.72 1.80 -8.78
C TRP A 34 -3.45 2.39 -9.41
N GLN A 35 -2.75 3.23 -8.66
CA GLN A 35 -1.43 3.74 -8.97
C GLN A 35 -0.58 3.70 -7.70
N ILE A 36 0.71 3.45 -7.86
CA ILE A 36 1.71 3.57 -6.80
C ILE A 36 2.87 4.40 -7.31
N ASP A 37 3.22 5.46 -6.59
CA ASP A 37 4.35 6.34 -6.90
C ASP A 37 5.04 6.71 -5.58
N ILE A 38 6.08 5.94 -5.22
CA ILE A 38 6.78 6.09 -3.92
C ILE A 38 8.23 6.56 -4.07
N MET A 39 8.79 6.53 -5.29
CA MET A 39 10.16 6.97 -5.53
C MET A 39 10.32 8.48 -5.40
N ASN A 40 9.44 9.24 -6.08
CA ASN A 40 9.49 10.70 -6.09
C ASN A 40 8.10 11.28 -5.76
N THR A 41 8.09 12.45 -5.14
CA THR A 41 6.89 13.19 -4.75
C THR A 41 6.04 13.56 -5.98
N LEU A 42 4.71 13.45 -5.86
CA LEU A 42 3.77 13.83 -6.92
C LEU A 42 3.88 15.31 -7.29
N ASP A 43 4.04 15.64 -8.58
CA ASP A 43 4.06 17.02 -9.07
C ASP A 43 2.63 17.53 -9.32
N ILE A 44 2.08 18.20 -8.30
CA ILE A 44 0.72 18.76 -8.33
C ILE A 44 0.60 20.03 -9.20
N THR A 45 1.69 20.52 -9.80
CA THR A 45 1.65 21.61 -10.78
C THR A 45 1.27 21.12 -12.18
N LYS A 46 1.28 19.79 -12.40
CA LYS A 46 0.94 19.14 -13.65
C LYS A 46 -0.44 18.49 -13.58
N PRO A 47 -1.07 18.17 -14.73
CA PRO A 47 -2.30 17.39 -14.74
C PRO A 47 -2.09 16.01 -14.11
N LEU A 48 -2.99 15.61 -13.21
CA LEU A 48 -3.00 14.24 -12.68
C LEU A 48 -3.28 13.25 -13.80
N VAL A 49 -2.40 12.26 -13.92
CA VAL A 49 -2.52 11.11 -14.82
C VAL A 49 -2.08 9.87 -14.04
N PRO A 50 -2.84 8.77 -14.04
CA PRO A 50 -4.15 8.61 -14.68
C PRO A 50 -5.31 9.14 -13.81
N LYS A 51 -6.39 9.65 -14.43
CA LYS A 51 -7.54 10.21 -13.68
C LYS A 51 -8.54 9.16 -13.20
N ASP A 52 -8.43 7.94 -13.69
CA ASP A 52 -9.33 6.82 -13.42
C ASP A 52 -8.74 5.78 -12.45
N ALA A 53 -7.55 6.02 -11.89
CA ALA A 53 -7.04 5.24 -10.75
C ALA A 53 -7.76 5.70 -9.48
N LEU A 54 -8.55 4.80 -8.89
CA LEU A 54 -9.36 5.07 -7.70
C LEU A 54 -8.62 4.76 -6.39
N VAL A 55 -7.42 4.19 -6.48
CA VAL A 55 -6.52 3.96 -5.34
C VAL A 55 -5.15 4.52 -5.69
N TRP A 56 -4.54 5.27 -4.78
CA TRP A 56 -3.22 5.86 -4.94
C TRP A 56 -2.38 5.51 -3.72
N ASP A 57 -1.31 4.77 -3.93
CA ASP A 57 -0.33 4.43 -2.90
C ASP A 57 0.89 5.35 -3.02
N LEU A 58 1.15 6.11 -1.97
CA LEU A 58 2.14 7.18 -1.95
C LEU A 58 3.00 7.07 -0.70
N ASP A 59 4.26 7.49 -0.80
CA ASP A 59 5.16 7.53 0.35
C ASP A 59 4.63 8.44 1.47
N LEU A 60 4.64 7.93 2.70
CA LEU A 60 4.18 8.62 3.91
C LEU A 60 4.89 9.96 4.12
N TYR A 61 6.19 10.00 3.86
CA TYR A 61 7.03 11.16 4.12
C TYR A 61 7.01 12.17 2.97
N HIS A 62 6.76 11.75 1.72
CA HIS A 62 6.33 12.66 0.65
C HIS A 62 5.06 13.41 1.05
N LEU A 63 4.06 12.70 1.60
CA LEU A 63 2.84 13.35 2.10
C LEU A 63 3.06 14.17 3.38
N GLN A 64 4.04 13.83 4.22
CA GLN A 64 4.39 14.67 5.37
C GLN A 64 5.04 15.99 4.92
N ARG A 65 5.92 15.95 3.92
CA ARG A 65 6.53 17.14 3.31
C ARG A 65 5.48 17.96 2.54
N HIS A 66 4.57 17.29 1.84
CA HIS A 66 3.58 17.90 0.93
C HIS A 66 2.14 17.44 1.20
N PRO A 67 1.55 17.77 2.35
CA PRO A 67 0.19 17.34 2.71
C PRO A 67 -0.89 17.87 1.75
N GLU A 68 -0.61 18.95 1.01
CA GLU A 68 -1.46 19.48 -0.05
C GLU A 68 -1.76 18.48 -1.19
N ILE A 69 -0.94 17.44 -1.35
CA ILE A 69 -1.15 16.36 -2.33
C ILE A 69 -2.48 15.64 -2.08
N VAL A 70 -2.84 15.44 -0.80
CA VAL A 70 -4.10 14.78 -0.43
C VAL A 70 -5.29 15.57 -0.96
N ASP A 71 -5.32 16.88 -0.75
CA ASP A 71 -6.40 17.75 -1.21
C ASP A 71 -6.43 17.84 -2.75
N PHE A 72 -5.25 17.86 -3.39
CA PHE A 72 -5.13 17.80 -4.85
C PHE A 72 -5.77 16.53 -5.41
N LEU A 73 -5.39 15.33 -4.92
CA LEU A 73 -5.95 14.07 -5.37
C LEU A 73 -7.46 14.02 -5.17
N ARG A 74 -7.96 14.46 -4.02
CA ARG A 74 -9.40 14.51 -3.71
C ARG A 74 -10.20 15.43 -4.61
N LYS A 75 -9.60 16.55 -5.00
CA LYS A 75 -10.22 17.48 -5.93
C LYS A 75 -10.31 16.89 -7.35
N GLN A 76 -9.30 16.12 -7.77
CA GLN A 76 -9.30 15.48 -9.09
C GLN A 76 -10.18 14.23 -9.14
N ILE A 77 -10.20 13.45 -8.05
CA ILE A 77 -10.87 12.15 -7.93
C ILE A 77 -11.58 12.11 -6.56
N PRO A 78 -12.86 12.55 -6.48
CA PRO A 78 -13.57 12.71 -5.20
C PRO A 78 -13.52 11.46 -4.29
N ASP A 79 -13.68 10.28 -4.88
CA ASP A 79 -13.77 9.00 -4.17
C ASP A 79 -12.47 8.22 -4.10
N VAL A 80 -11.32 8.83 -4.43
CA VAL A 80 -10.00 8.15 -4.38
C VAL A 80 -9.76 7.49 -3.02
N SER A 81 -9.01 6.40 -2.94
CA SER A 81 -8.47 5.90 -1.67
C SER A 81 -6.98 6.17 -1.66
N ILE A 82 -6.49 6.82 -0.62
CA ILE A 82 -5.06 7.14 -0.51
C ILE A 82 -4.45 6.14 0.47
N ILE A 83 -3.52 5.33 0.01
CA ILE A 83 -2.72 4.43 0.82
C ILE A 83 -1.37 5.14 1.07
N CYS A 84 -0.86 4.98 2.28
CA CYS A 84 0.42 5.55 2.66
C CYS A 84 1.43 4.45 2.92
N TYR A 85 2.36 4.30 1.99
CA TYR A 85 3.51 3.43 2.07
C TYR A 85 4.49 3.93 3.14
N PHE A 86 5.03 3.00 3.91
CA PHE A 86 6.24 3.23 4.70
C PHE A 86 6.90 1.89 5.01
N ASN A 87 8.21 1.91 5.23
CA ASN A 87 8.91 0.71 5.65
C ASN A 87 8.61 0.37 7.12
N ALA A 88 8.03 -0.79 7.41
CA ALA A 88 7.69 -1.20 8.78
C ALA A 88 8.77 -2.08 9.42
N GLY A 89 9.56 -2.78 8.59
CA GLY A 89 10.66 -3.64 9.03
C GLY A 89 11.99 -2.90 9.21
N LEU A 90 12.22 -1.82 8.45
CA LEU A 90 13.49 -1.09 8.41
C LEU A 90 13.30 0.39 8.78
N ALA A 91 14.30 0.94 9.46
CA ALA A 91 14.47 2.38 9.63
C ALA A 91 15.38 2.90 8.51
N GLN A 92 14.92 3.92 7.78
CA GLN A 92 15.59 4.43 6.59
C GLN A 92 16.17 5.82 6.88
N PRO A 93 17.41 6.14 6.46
CA PRO A 93 18.01 7.45 6.69
C PRO A 93 17.29 8.63 6.03
N SER A 94 16.56 8.38 4.94
CA SER A 94 15.75 9.38 4.22
C SER A 94 14.42 9.71 4.91
N ASP A 95 14.00 8.90 5.89
CA ASP A 95 12.74 9.09 6.61
C ASP A 95 12.79 10.30 7.55
N CYS A 96 11.67 11.00 7.66
CA CYS A 96 11.54 12.16 8.55
C CYS A 96 11.77 11.85 10.04
N ASP A 97 11.62 10.59 10.44
CA ASP A 97 11.81 10.14 11.83
C ASP A 97 13.22 9.57 12.10
N TRP A 98 14.13 9.52 11.12
CA TRP A 98 15.48 9.00 11.30
C TRP A 98 16.25 9.70 12.42
N ASP A 99 16.57 10.99 12.25
CA ASP A 99 17.37 11.73 13.21
C ASP A 99 16.61 11.99 14.53
N SER A 100 15.31 12.25 14.42
CA SER A 100 14.47 12.64 15.56
C SER A 100 14.02 11.47 16.42
N THR A 101 14.07 10.23 15.90
CA THR A 101 13.67 9.02 16.62
C THR A 101 14.80 7.99 16.63
N TRP A 102 15.17 7.46 15.46
CA TRP A 102 16.04 6.28 15.36
C TRP A 102 17.49 6.53 15.78
N GLN A 103 18.02 7.73 15.56
CA GLN A 103 19.37 8.12 15.99
C GLN A 103 19.46 8.57 17.46
N THR A 104 18.33 8.70 18.15
CA THR A 104 18.34 9.15 19.55
C THR A 104 18.94 8.09 20.48
N PRO A 105 19.61 8.49 21.59
CA PRO A 105 20.14 7.53 22.56
C PRO A 105 19.08 6.58 23.15
N ALA A 106 17.82 7.02 23.20
CA ALA A 106 16.71 6.24 23.72
C ALA A 106 16.32 5.05 22.82
N TYR A 107 16.48 5.18 21.51
CA TYR A 107 15.93 4.22 20.54
C TYR A 107 16.96 3.60 19.60
N LYS A 108 18.19 4.13 19.51
CA LYS A 108 19.24 3.55 18.66
C LYS A 108 19.53 2.06 18.92
N GLY A 109 19.28 1.58 20.15
CA GLY A 109 19.42 0.18 20.53
C GLY A 109 18.32 -0.75 19.97
N LEU A 110 17.34 -0.20 19.26
CA LEU A 110 16.30 -0.94 18.54
C LEU A 110 16.67 -1.18 17.06
N LEU A 111 17.81 -0.66 16.59
CA LEU A 111 18.33 -0.87 15.24
C LEU A 111 19.28 -2.07 15.19
N GLY A 112 19.00 -2.99 14.29
CA GLY A 112 19.70 -4.24 14.09
C GLY A 112 20.76 -4.15 13.00
N LYS A 113 20.92 -5.23 12.26
CA LYS A 113 21.83 -5.27 11.11
C LYS A 113 21.32 -4.40 9.97
N SER A 114 22.25 -4.04 9.09
CA SER A 114 21.91 -3.42 7.81
C SER A 114 21.07 -4.35 6.95
N TYR A 115 20.22 -3.79 6.09
CA TYR A 115 19.65 -4.51 4.97
C TYR A 115 20.75 -4.89 3.95
N SER A 116 20.38 -5.52 2.85
CA SER A 116 21.28 -5.84 1.75
C SER A 116 21.51 -4.65 0.82
N PRO A 117 22.66 -4.59 0.12
CA PRO A 117 22.84 -3.66 -1.00
C PRO A 117 21.70 -3.74 -2.02
N PRO A 118 21.28 -2.62 -2.64
CA PRO A 118 21.90 -1.28 -2.51
C PRO A 118 21.52 -0.53 -1.22
N PHE A 119 20.47 -0.93 -0.50
CA PHE A 119 19.91 -0.25 0.68
C PHE A 119 20.66 -0.56 2.00
N GLY A 120 21.99 -0.67 1.96
CA GLY A 120 22.80 -1.11 3.10
C GLY A 120 22.82 -0.14 4.30
N GLU A 121 22.35 1.08 4.10
CA GLU A 121 22.16 2.11 5.12
C GLU A 121 20.89 1.92 5.95
N GLU A 122 19.90 1.18 5.42
CA GLU A 122 18.68 0.84 6.14
C GLU A 122 18.94 -0.19 7.21
N LYS A 123 18.25 -0.07 8.36
CA LYS A 123 18.50 -0.90 9.55
C LYS A 123 17.25 -1.63 10.01
N TRP A 124 17.36 -2.94 10.25
CA TRP A 124 16.26 -3.75 10.76
C TRP A 124 15.79 -3.30 12.15
N ILE A 125 14.50 -3.03 12.29
CA ILE A 125 13.90 -2.61 13.54
C ILE A 125 13.60 -3.84 14.40
N ASN A 126 13.84 -3.75 15.70
CA ASN A 126 13.48 -4.80 16.64
C ASN A 126 11.96 -4.91 16.83
N ILE A 127 11.30 -5.69 15.97
CA ILE A 127 9.85 -5.93 16.03
C ILE A 127 9.41 -6.81 17.21
N LYS A 128 10.35 -7.44 17.93
CA LYS A 128 10.06 -8.23 19.14
C LYS A 128 9.98 -7.36 20.39
N ASN A 129 10.52 -6.15 20.33
CA ASN A 129 10.45 -5.17 21.41
C ASN A 129 9.23 -4.27 21.22
N GLN A 130 8.36 -4.19 22.23
CA GLN A 130 7.15 -3.36 22.17
C GLN A 130 7.46 -1.89 21.86
N THR A 131 8.60 -1.36 22.31
CA THR A 131 9.02 0.01 21.98
C THR A 131 9.24 0.18 20.48
N GLY A 132 9.86 -0.79 19.80
CA GLY A 132 10.03 -0.76 18.34
C GLY A 132 8.70 -0.77 17.60
N ILE A 133 7.78 -1.63 18.04
CA ILE A 133 6.40 -1.68 17.51
C ILE A 133 5.69 -0.33 17.73
N ASP A 134 5.82 0.25 18.93
CA ASP A 134 5.18 1.52 19.29
C ASP A 134 5.74 2.71 18.50
N LEU A 135 7.00 2.65 18.04
CA LEU A 135 7.56 3.63 17.11
C LEU A 135 6.93 3.51 15.72
N ILE A 136 6.78 2.30 15.18
CA ILE A 136 6.09 2.08 13.89
C ILE A 136 4.62 2.49 13.96
N LYS A 137 3.96 2.24 15.10
CA LYS A 137 2.61 2.74 15.38
C LYS A 137 2.48 4.28 15.31
N ARG A 138 3.57 5.04 15.49
CA ARG A 138 3.55 6.49 15.24
C ARG A 138 3.37 6.80 13.75
N ARG A 139 4.00 6.02 12.85
CA ARG A 139 3.81 6.10 11.39
C ARG A 139 2.36 5.81 11.00
N VAL A 140 1.73 4.80 11.61
CA VAL A 140 0.28 4.51 11.44
C VAL A 140 -0.60 5.70 11.83
N THR A 141 -0.29 6.35 12.96
CA THR A 141 -1.04 7.55 13.40
C THR A 141 -0.81 8.73 12.47
N LEU A 142 0.43 8.91 12.01
CA LEU A 142 0.82 9.95 11.06
C LEU A 142 0.04 9.81 9.75
N ALA A 143 -0.04 8.59 9.19
CA ALA A 143 -0.82 8.32 7.98
C ALA A 143 -2.28 8.81 8.12
N ARG A 144 -2.94 8.46 9.22
CA ARG A 144 -4.29 8.97 9.51
C ARG A 144 -4.31 10.51 9.55
N ASP A 145 -3.38 11.12 10.28
CA ASP A 145 -3.32 12.58 10.47
C ASP A 145 -3.07 13.32 9.13
N LEU A 146 -2.31 12.74 8.21
CA LEU A 146 -2.09 13.27 6.86
C LEU A 146 -3.35 13.13 5.99
N GLY A 147 -4.17 12.10 6.21
CA GLY A 147 -5.45 11.92 5.52
C GLY A 147 -5.51 10.67 4.64
N CYS A 148 -4.61 9.72 4.89
CA CYS A 148 -4.63 8.41 4.26
C CYS A 148 -5.89 7.64 4.69
N ASP A 149 -6.40 6.82 3.77
CA ASP A 149 -7.47 5.85 4.00
C ASP A 149 -6.92 4.45 4.31
N GLY A 150 -5.67 4.16 3.96
CA GLY A 150 -4.97 2.94 4.33
C GLY A 150 -3.47 3.11 4.48
N ILE A 151 -2.78 2.06 4.92
CA ILE A 151 -1.31 2.00 5.02
C ILE A 151 -0.76 0.76 4.32
N ASP A 152 0.40 0.89 3.69
CA ASP A 152 1.18 -0.20 3.09
C ASP A 152 2.52 -0.36 3.85
N PRO A 153 2.56 -1.18 4.92
CA PRO A 153 3.76 -1.39 5.72
C PRO A 153 4.72 -2.38 5.06
N ASP A 154 5.87 -1.92 4.57
CA ASP A 154 6.85 -2.78 3.87
C ASP A 154 7.80 -3.56 4.81
N ASN A 155 8.49 -4.55 4.24
CA ASN A 155 9.50 -5.40 4.86
C ASN A 155 8.94 -6.16 6.07
N ILE A 156 7.72 -6.68 5.94
CA ILE A 156 7.07 -7.57 6.92
C ILE A 156 7.45 -9.05 6.74
N ASP A 157 8.48 -9.32 5.94
CA ASP A 157 9.02 -10.64 5.60
C ASP A 157 10.47 -10.84 6.05
N GLY A 158 10.98 -9.99 6.95
CA GLY A 158 12.36 -10.10 7.44
C GLY A 158 12.68 -11.40 8.20
N TYR A 159 11.68 -12.22 8.53
CA TYR A 159 11.90 -13.60 9.00
C TYR A 159 12.68 -14.44 7.99
N ASN A 160 12.60 -14.12 6.69
CA ASN A 160 13.41 -14.75 5.66
C ASN A 160 14.90 -14.46 5.83
N SER A 161 15.25 -13.27 6.30
CA SER A 161 16.64 -12.89 6.59
C SER A 161 17.18 -13.57 7.85
N ASP A 162 16.32 -14.03 8.76
CA ASP A 162 16.73 -14.74 9.99
C ASP A 162 16.64 -16.27 9.87
N ALA A 163 16.12 -16.78 8.76
CA ALA A 163 15.98 -18.20 8.51
C ALA A 163 17.34 -18.93 8.55
N ASN A 164 17.29 -20.24 8.77
CA ASN A 164 18.46 -21.12 8.75
C ASN A 164 19.62 -20.74 9.69
N GLY A 165 19.37 -19.87 10.68
CA GLY A 165 20.38 -19.44 11.65
C GLY A 165 21.22 -18.22 11.20
N ASP A 166 20.86 -17.57 10.10
CA ASP A 166 21.62 -16.44 9.54
C ASP A 166 21.55 -15.19 10.42
N ASN A 167 20.44 -15.04 11.17
CA ASN A 167 20.16 -13.87 12.00
C ASN A 167 20.42 -12.56 11.24
N GLY A 168 20.01 -12.49 9.97
CA GLY A 168 20.27 -11.39 9.06
C GLY A 168 19.65 -10.06 9.49
N THR A 169 18.58 -10.08 10.29
CA THR A 169 18.03 -8.87 10.92
C THR A 169 18.82 -8.44 12.15
N GLY A 170 19.48 -9.39 12.83
CA GLY A 170 20.11 -9.19 14.13
C GLY A 170 19.18 -9.46 15.32
N TRP A 171 17.93 -9.85 15.07
CA TRP A 171 16.89 -10.03 16.10
C TRP A 171 16.39 -11.47 16.30
N ASN A 172 16.83 -12.42 15.47
CA ASN A 172 16.35 -13.81 15.47
C ASN A 172 14.81 -13.88 15.49
N THR A 173 14.19 -13.22 14.52
CA THR A 173 12.74 -13.23 14.28
C THR A 173 12.32 -14.49 13.53
N ASN A 174 11.02 -14.79 13.57
CA ASN A 174 10.39 -15.82 12.76
C ASN A 174 9.03 -15.33 12.23
N SER A 175 8.33 -16.16 11.46
CA SER A 175 7.02 -15.81 10.88
C SER A 175 5.98 -15.43 11.93
N ASP A 176 5.96 -16.09 13.10
CA ASP A 176 5.00 -15.80 14.17
C ASP A 176 5.27 -14.43 14.82
N ASP A 177 6.54 -14.04 14.96
CA ASP A 177 6.94 -12.71 15.42
C ASP A 177 6.37 -11.63 14.47
N TYR A 178 6.43 -11.84 13.15
CA TYR A 178 5.87 -10.92 12.15
C TYR A 178 4.33 -10.94 12.13
N VAL A 179 3.68 -12.10 12.25
CA VAL A 179 2.21 -12.17 12.38
C VAL A 179 1.76 -11.35 13.58
N LYS A 180 2.43 -11.49 14.73
CA LYS A 180 2.13 -10.70 15.94
C LYS A 180 2.37 -9.21 15.72
N PHE A 181 3.49 -8.84 15.12
CA PHE A 181 3.83 -7.45 14.82
C PHE A 181 2.78 -6.79 13.92
N VAL A 182 2.46 -7.40 12.78
CA VAL A 182 1.48 -6.87 11.81
C VAL A 182 0.07 -6.85 12.41
N THR A 183 -0.32 -7.86 13.20
CA THR A 183 -1.61 -7.85 13.90
C THR A 183 -1.74 -6.68 14.88
N GLN A 184 -0.64 -6.29 15.55
CA GLN A 184 -0.65 -5.10 16.41
C GLN A 184 -0.78 -3.80 15.63
N LEU A 185 -0.18 -3.70 14.44
CA LEU A 185 -0.36 -2.55 13.56
C LEU A 185 -1.81 -2.47 13.06
N ALA A 186 -2.37 -3.61 12.64
CA ALA A 186 -3.76 -3.71 12.20
C ALA A 186 -4.75 -3.28 13.29
N THR A 187 -4.55 -3.78 14.51
CA THR A 187 -5.36 -3.40 15.67
C THR A 187 -5.38 -1.89 15.88
N GLN A 188 -4.23 -1.24 15.73
CA GLN A 188 -4.17 0.21 15.82
C GLN A 188 -4.84 0.92 14.63
N ALA A 189 -4.53 0.50 13.40
CA ALA A 189 -5.09 1.09 12.19
C ALA A 189 -6.63 1.06 12.24
N HIS A 190 -7.23 -0.10 12.52
CA HIS A 190 -8.68 -0.25 12.63
C HIS A 190 -9.30 0.56 13.78
N GLY A 191 -8.54 0.82 14.84
CA GLY A 191 -8.95 1.69 15.95
C GLY A 191 -8.93 3.18 15.61
N LEU A 192 -8.26 3.58 14.53
CA LEU A 192 -8.21 4.96 14.04
C LEU A 192 -9.30 5.21 13.00
N LYS A 193 -9.90 6.41 13.05
CA LYS A 193 -10.84 6.89 12.03
C LYS A 193 -10.12 7.83 11.06
N THR A 194 -10.22 7.55 9.76
CA THR A 194 -9.71 8.41 8.68
C THR A 194 -10.48 9.73 8.67
N LYS A 195 -9.96 10.75 7.97
CA LYS A 195 -10.66 12.02 7.78
C LYS A 195 -12.00 11.87 7.06
N ARG A 196 -12.22 10.73 6.39
CA ARG A 196 -13.46 10.36 5.70
C ARG A 196 -14.42 9.53 6.56
N GLY A 197 -14.05 9.18 7.80
CA GLY A 197 -14.92 8.48 8.76
C GLY A 197 -14.84 6.95 8.70
N PHE A 198 -14.03 6.38 7.81
CA PHE A 198 -13.76 4.94 7.75
C PHE A 198 -12.73 4.54 8.82
N PRO A 199 -12.69 3.28 9.28
CA PRO A 199 -11.48 2.71 9.88
C PRO A 199 -10.28 2.88 8.93
N LEU A 200 -9.09 3.17 9.45
CA LEU A 200 -7.87 3.18 8.63
C LEU A 200 -7.56 1.72 8.22
N MET A 201 -7.44 1.48 6.92
CA MET A 201 -7.13 0.15 6.38
C MET A 201 -5.65 -0.18 6.50
N ILE A 202 -5.31 -1.47 6.49
CA ILE A 202 -3.92 -1.94 6.45
C ILE A 202 -3.73 -3.03 5.39
N GLY A 203 -2.65 -2.92 4.62
CA GLY A 203 -2.23 -3.87 3.61
C GLY A 203 -1.24 -4.91 4.13
N GLN A 204 -1.22 -6.07 3.50
CA GLN A 204 -0.10 -7.01 3.57
C GLN A 204 0.85 -6.76 2.40
N LYS A 205 2.10 -6.37 2.68
CA LYS A 205 3.15 -6.27 1.67
C LYS A 205 3.92 -7.58 1.57
N ASN A 206 3.83 -8.28 0.43
CA ASN A 206 4.49 -9.57 0.22
C ASN A 206 4.26 -10.55 1.40
N ALA A 207 5.26 -11.34 1.79
CA ALA A 207 5.20 -12.32 2.89
C ALA A 207 4.16 -13.45 2.68
N PRO A 208 4.23 -14.22 1.57
CA PRO A 208 3.26 -15.27 1.26
C PRO A 208 3.07 -16.32 2.35
N GLU A 209 4.14 -16.67 3.07
CA GLU A 209 4.11 -17.72 4.10
C GLU A 209 3.18 -17.38 5.26
N ILE A 210 2.94 -16.09 5.52
CA ILE A 210 2.06 -15.61 6.59
C ILE A 210 0.70 -15.10 6.09
N ALA A 211 0.45 -15.09 4.77
CA ALA A 211 -0.84 -14.71 4.19
C ALA A 211 -2.05 -15.49 4.74
N PRO A 212 -1.96 -16.81 5.02
CA PRO A 212 -3.07 -17.55 5.64
C PRO A 212 -3.46 -17.04 7.03
N ALA A 213 -2.50 -16.51 7.80
CA ALA A 213 -2.77 -15.94 9.11
C ALA A 213 -3.33 -14.51 9.02
N LEU A 214 -2.84 -13.73 8.06
CA LEU A 214 -3.13 -12.29 7.95
C LEU A 214 -4.36 -11.95 7.11
N SER A 215 -4.75 -12.77 6.12
CA SER A 215 -5.85 -12.47 5.19
C SER A 215 -7.24 -12.32 5.82
N LYS A 216 -7.43 -12.80 7.05
CA LYS A 216 -8.66 -12.59 7.84
C LYS A 216 -8.63 -11.33 8.70
N ILE A 217 -7.46 -10.71 8.82
CA ILE A 217 -7.17 -9.57 9.69
C ILE A 217 -7.05 -8.32 8.82
N LEU A 218 -6.34 -8.39 7.69
CA LEU A 218 -5.97 -7.22 6.89
C LEU A 218 -6.98 -6.92 5.77
N ASP A 219 -6.89 -5.71 5.22
CA ASP A 219 -7.94 -5.14 4.36
C ASP A 219 -7.67 -5.29 2.86
N PHE A 220 -6.40 -5.50 2.50
CA PHE A 220 -5.89 -5.68 1.14
C PHE A 220 -4.47 -6.26 1.19
N ALA A 221 -3.89 -6.51 0.02
CA ALA A 221 -2.48 -6.87 -0.11
C ALA A 221 -1.81 -6.10 -1.26
N VAL A 222 -0.52 -5.87 -1.14
CA VAL A 222 0.39 -5.34 -2.16
C VAL A 222 1.47 -6.38 -2.39
N LEU A 223 1.65 -6.82 -3.63
CA LEU A 223 2.63 -7.83 -4.01
C LEU A 223 3.55 -7.28 -5.07
N GLU A 224 4.79 -7.75 -5.01
CA GLU A 224 5.80 -7.51 -6.01
C GLU A 224 6.28 -8.84 -6.58
N ASP A 225 6.39 -8.92 -7.91
CA ASP A 225 7.04 -10.01 -8.61
C ASP A 225 6.46 -11.40 -8.31
N CYS A 226 5.17 -11.52 -7.98
CA CYS A 226 4.57 -12.82 -7.68
C CYS A 226 4.68 -13.78 -8.89
N LYS A 227 4.77 -13.24 -10.12
CA LYS A 227 4.93 -14.03 -11.37
C LYS A 227 6.37 -14.15 -11.86
N ASN A 228 7.35 -13.49 -11.23
CA ASN A 228 8.72 -13.38 -11.75
C ASN A 228 9.46 -14.73 -11.83
N LEU A 229 9.21 -15.67 -10.92
CA LEU A 229 9.91 -16.96 -10.89
C LEU A 229 9.51 -17.94 -12.02
N ARG A 230 8.35 -17.73 -12.66
CA ARG A 230 7.65 -18.69 -13.56
C ARG A 230 7.45 -20.08 -12.93
N GLY A 231 6.42 -20.79 -13.40
CA GLY A 231 6.16 -22.16 -12.94
C GLY A 231 5.47 -22.21 -11.58
N GLU A 232 5.66 -23.33 -10.86
CA GLU A 232 4.84 -23.66 -9.69
C GLU A 232 5.05 -22.71 -8.50
N ALA A 233 6.28 -22.25 -8.26
CA ALA A 233 6.58 -21.31 -7.18
C ALA A 233 5.86 -19.97 -7.34
N SER A 234 5.88 -19.38 -8.55
CA SER A 234 5.12 -18.16 -8.84
C SER A 234 3.62 -18.36 -8.69
N ARG A 235 3.09 -19.47 -9.23
CA ARG A 235 1.65 -19.77 -9.09
C ARG A 235 1.25 -19.90 -7.64
N LYS A 236 2.11 -20.52 -6.81
CA LYS A 236 1.88 -20.66 -5.38
C LYS A 236 1.89 -19.30 -4.68
N PHE A 237 2.93 -18.47 -4.89
CA PHE A 237 3.00 -17.14 -4.30
C PHE A 237 1.74 -16.34 -4.66
N CYS A 238 1.41 -16.16 -5.93
CA CYS A 238 0.20 -15.43 -6.28
C CYS A 238 -1.06 -16.09 -5.66
N ALA A 239 -1.18 -17.43 -5.67
CA ALA A 239 -2.34 -18.13 -5.10
C ALA A 239 -2.49 -17.97 -3.57
N ASP A 240 -1.41 -17.79 -2.82
CA ASP A 240 -1.45 -17.62 -1.36
C ASP A 240 -2.27 -16.37 -0.93
N PHE A 241 -2.51 -15.43 -1.84
CA PHE A 241 -3.27 -14.19 -1.60
C PHE A 241 -4.72 -14.21 -2.13
N GLN A 242 -5.16 -15.28 -2.80
CA GLN A 242 -6.56 -15.45 -3.21
C GLN A 242 -7.60 -15.40 -2.06
N PRO A 243 -7.26 -15.71 -0.79
CA PRO A 243 -8.15 -15.46 0.34
C PRO A 243 -8.61 -13.99 0.46
N TYR A 244 -7.78 -13.01 0.09
CA TYR A 244 -8.19 -11.59 0.07
C TYR A 244 -9.29 -11.35 -0.95
N ILE A 245 -9.12 -11.85 -2.18
CA ILE A 245 -10.13 -11.74 -3.26
C ILE A 245 -11.44 -12.40 -2.84
N THR A 246 -11.36 -13.58 -2.22
CA THR A 246 -12.52 -14.33 -1.71
C THR A 246 -13.28 -13.54 -0.63
N ALA A 247 -12.56 -12.79 0.19
CA ALA A 247 -13.13 -11.89 1.19
C ALA A 247 -13.66 -10.56 0.62
N GLY A 248 -13.55 -10.34 -0.70
CA GLY A 248 -13.94 -9.09 -1.35
C GLY A 248 -12.93 -7.95 -1.15
N ASN A 249 -11.67 -8.28 -0.84
CA ASN A 249 -10.59 -7.33 -0.63
C ASN A 249 -9.69 -7.26 -1.87
N PRO A 250 -9.22 -6.07 -2.28
CA PRO A 250 -8.32 -5.95 -3.40
C PRO A 250 -6.94 -6.56 -3.09
N VAL A 251 -6.33 -7.07 -4.15
CA VAL A 251 -4.92 -7.43 -4.17
C VAL A 251 -4.28 -6.61 -5.28
N PHE A 252 -3.31 -5.79 -4.91
CA PHE A 252 -2.53 -4.92 -5.78
C PHE A 252 -1.24 -5.65 -6.14
N SER A 253 -0.99 -5.86 -7.43
CA SER A 253 0.14 -6.66 -7.90
C SER A 253 1.00 -5.83 -8.85
N ILE A 254 2.30 -5.86 -8.59
CA ILE A 254 3.32 -5.12 -9.33
C ILE A 254 4.26 -6.12 -9.97
N GLU A 255 4.45 -6.00 -11.28
CA GLU A 255 5.41 -6.82 -12.04
C GLU A 255 6.44 -5.94 -12.73
N TYR A 256 7.67 -6.43 -12.84
CA TYR A 256 8.82 -5.65 -13.30
C TYR A 256 9.44 -6.17 -14.61
N PRO A 257 8.72 -6.12 -15.75
CA PRO A 257 9.27 -6.54 -17.03
C PRO A 257 10.44 -5.63 -17.45
N THR A 258 11.63 -6.19 -17.58
CA THR A 258 12.85 -5.42 -17.91
C THR A 258 12.76 -4.64 -19.23
N SER A 259 11.95 -5.11 -20.19
CA SER A 259 11.70 -4.46 -21.48
C SER A 259 10.75 -3.25 -21.41
N LEU A 260 10.12 -2.98 -20.26
CA LEU A 260 9.35 -1.76 -20.05
C LEU A 260 10.27 -0.53 -19.97
N ARG A 261 11.52 -0.70 -19.58
CA ARG A 261 12.49 0.40 -19.48
C ARG A 261 12.87 0.92 -20.86
N ASP A 262 12.88 2.24 -21.04
CA ASP A 262 13.42 2.85 -22.25
C ASP A 262 14.96 2.77 -22.24
N SER A 263 15.54 2.19 -23.29
CA SER A 263 16.99 2.01 -23.39
C SER A 263 17.78 3.31 -23.59
N LYS A 264 17.10 4.41 -23.94
CA LYS A 264 17.69 5.74 -24.12
C LYS A 264 17.47 6.67 -22.92
N ALA A 265 16.50 6.34 -22.07
CA ALA A 265 16.14 7.14 -20.90
C ALA A 265 15.73 6.20 -19.77
N ALA A 266 16.70 5.75 -18.98
CA ALA A 266 16.49 4.62 -18.08
C ALA A 266 15.38 4.86 -17.03
N ALA A 267 15.18 6.08 -16.54
CA ALA A 267 14.08 6.37 -15.60
C ALA A 267 12.69 6.49 -16.27
N GLN A 268 12.55 6.15 -17.56
CA GLN A 268 11.31 6.30 -18.31
C GLN A 268 10.78 4.94 -18.82
N CYS A 269 9.45 4.84 -18.87
CA CYS A 269 8.77 3.80 -19.64
C CYS A 269 9.11 3.95 -21.12
N LYS A 270 9.38 2.83 -21.79
CA LYS A 270 9.26 2.69 -23.24
C LYS A 270 7.82 3.05 -23.63
N ALA A 271 7.63 4.00 -24.54
CA ALA A 271 6.31 4.51 -24.90
C ALA A 271 5.35 3.43 -25.45
N THR A 272 5.88 2.38 -26.07
CA THR A 272 5.10 1.22 -26.56
C THR A 272 4.83 0.17 -25.48
N GLY A 273 5.32 0.38 -24.26
CA GLY A 273 5.28 -0.57 -23.15
C GLY A 273 6.26 -1.73 -23.33
N ALA A 274 6.17 -2.69 -22.41
CA ALA A 274 6.93 -3.92 -22.41
C ALA A 274 6.74 -4.73 -23.71
N ASP A 275 7.78 -5.43 -24.10
CA ASP A 275 7.77 -6.33 -25.25
C ASP A 275 6.75 -7.45 -25.04
N LYS A 276 6.15 -7.91 -26.13
CA LYS A 276 4.99 -8.81 -26.08
C LYS A 276 5.17 -10.01 -25.17
N ALA A 277 6.32 -10.68 -25.22
CA ALA A 277 6.58 -11.82 -24.36
C ALA A 277 6.50 -11.43 -22.88
N GLN A 278 7.22 -10.40 -22.44
CA GLN A 278 7.19 -10.00 -21.03
C GLN A 278 5.84 -9.43 -20.62
N PHE A 279 5.20 -8.61 -21.47
CA PHE A 279 3.83 -8.14 -21.23
C PHE A 279 2.86 -9.30 -21.02
N ASP A 280 2.85 -10.30 -21.91
CA ASP A 280 1.95 -11.45 -21.80
C ASP A 280 2.20 -12.23 -20.51
N ASN A 281 3.47 -12.37 -20.09
CA ASN A 281 3.80 -13.08 -18.85
C ASN A 281 3.38 -12.31 -17.61
N SER A 282 3.65 -11.00 -17.56
CA SER A 282 3.28 -10.16 -16.42
C SER A 282 1.77 -9.89 -16.35
N CYS A 283 1.07 -9.83 -17.47
CA CYS A 283 -0.38 -9.55 -17.52
C CYS A 283 -1.27 -10.79 -17.66
N ALA A 284 -0.70 -12.00 -17.81
CA ALA A 284 -1.49 -13.22 -17.84
C ALA A 284 -2.31 -13.34 -16.55
N VAL A 285 -3.54 -13.84 -16.71
CA VAL A 285 -4.35 -14.32 -15.59
C VAL A 285 -4.16 -15.81 -15.51
N ASP A 286 -3.41 -16.26 -14.52
CA ASP A 286 -3.33 -17.67 -14.16
C ASP A 286 -4.66 -18.04 -13.49
N THR A 287 -5.47 -18.88 -14.16
CA THR A 287 -6.69 -19.47 -13.60
C THR A 287 -6.48 -20.95 -13.31
N ALA A 288 -7.21 -21.53 -12.35
CA ALA A 288 -7.14 -22.98 -12.13
C ALA A 288 -7.56 -23.74 -13.41
N PRO A 289 -6.96 -24.90 -13.73
CA PRO A 289 -7.33 -25.72 -14.90
C PRO A 289 -8.82 -26.11 -14.97
N SER A 290 -9.54 -26.05 -13.83
CA SER A 290 -10.95 -26.40 -13.68
C SER A 290 -11.89 -25.21 -13.44
N GLY A 291 -11.45 -23.98 -13.70
CA GLY A 291 -12.29 -22.77 -13.53
C GLY A 291 -12.41 -22.25 -12.09
N GLY A 292 -11.49 -22.65 -11.20
CA GLY A 292 -11.36 -22.14 -9.83
C GLY A 292 -10.52 -20.86 -9.71
N THR A 293 -10.62 -20.21 -8.54
CA THR A 293 -9.94 -18.94 -8.16
C THR A 293 -8.51 -19.18 -7.67
N TRP A 294 -7.64 -19.70 -8.52
CA TRP A 294 -6.19 -19.81 -8.23
C TRP A 294 -5.41 -18.69 -8.93
N GLY A 295 -4.14 -18.51 -8.57
CA GLY A 295 -3.23 -17.56 -9.23
C GLY A 295 -3.52 -16.11 -8.88
N ASN A 296 -3.52 -15.24 -9.90
CA ASN A 296 -3.73 -13.79 -9.78
C ASN A 296 -5.13 -13.33 -10.24
N TYR A 297 -6.12 -14.22 -10.17
CA TYR A 297 -7.50 -13.90 -10.53
C TYR A 297 -8.01 -12.67 -9.76
N LYS A 298 -8.54 -11.68 -10.50
CA LYS A 298 -9.03 -10.37 -10.01
C LYS A 298 -8.00 -9.50 -9.28
N TYR A 299 -6.71 -9.76 -9.50
CA TYR A 299 -5.68 -8.83 -9.01
C TYR A 299 -5.73 -7.55 -9.83
N SER A 300 -5.40 -6.45 -9.16
CA SER A 300 -5.21 -5.16 -9.79
C SER A 300 -3.77 -5.09 -10.26
N GLU A 301 -3.51 -5.55 -11.48
CA GLU A 301 -2.16 -5.72 -12.02
C GLU A 301 -1.64 -4.44 -12.68
N ILE A 302 -0.41 -4.05 -12.34
CA ILE A 302 0.34 -2.99 -13.02
C ILE A 302 1.79 -3.43 -13.27
N LEU A 303 2.40 -2.85 -14.29
CA LEU A 303 3.81 -3.03 -14.61
C LEU A 303 4.56 -1.75 -14.28
N LYS A 304 5.66 -1.87 -13.53
CA LYS A 304 6.50 -0.75 -13.10
C LYS A 304 7.96 -1.00 -13.51
N LEU A 305 8.80 0.02 -13.36
CA LEU A 305 10.25 -0.17 -13.44
C LEU A 305 10.75 -0.76 -12.12
N ARG A 306 11.85 -1.52 -12.19
CA ARG A 306 12.62 -2.03 -11.04
C ARG A 306 14.02 -1.47 -11.10
N ASP A 307 14.61 -1.12 -9.98
CA ASP A 307 16.00 -0.66 -9.94
C ASP A 307 16.92 -1.73 -10.52
N SER A 308 17.88 -1.29 -11.34
CA SER A 308 18.88 -2.22 -11.86
C SER A 308 19.93 -2.50 -10.78
N GLU A 309 20.58 -3.65 -10.88
CA GLU A 309 21.80 -3.98 -10.11
C GLU A 309 22.97 -2.99 -10.33
N THR A 310 22.80 -1.99 -11.21
CA THR A 310 23.84 -1.05 -11.66
C THR A 310 23.47 0.41 -11.37
N ASP A 311 22.82 0.69 -10.22
CA ASP A 311 22.52 2.04 -9.73
C ASP A 311 21.73 2.92 -10.72
N THR A 312 20.75 2.36 -11.43
CA THR A 312 19.86 3.19 -12.25
C THR A 312 18.52 3.40 -11.56
N PRO A 313 18.38 4.48 -10.77
CA PRO A 313 17.18 4.74 -9.99
C PRO A 313 15.96 4.89 -10.90
N GLY A 314 14.84 4.33 -10.45
CA GLY A 314 13.54 4.52 -11.08
C GLY A 314 12.49 3.49 -10.68
N GLU A 315 12.79 2.57 -9.78
CA GLU A 315 11.80 1.67 -9.20
C GLU A 315 10.60 2.43 -8.68
N LEU A 316 9.38 1.98 -9.02
CA LEU A 316 8.14 2.59 -8.52
C LEU A 316 8.01 4.12 -8.71
N ASN A 317 8.68 4.68 -9.73
CA ASN A 317 8.49 6.07 -10.16
C ASN A 317 7.21 6.24 -11.00
N GLY A 318 6.95 7.44 -11.53
CA GLY A 318 5.73 7.74 -12.31
C GLY A 318 5.44 6.87 -13.54
N CYS A 319 6.38 6.05 -14.00
CA CYS A 319 6.19 5.10 -15.10
C CYS A 319 5.31 3.91 -14.68
N THR A 320 4.15 3.76 -15.34
CA THR A 320 3.25 2.60 -15.15
C THR A 320 2.72 2.11 -16.48
N GLN A 321 2.71 0.80 -16.71
CA GLN A 321 1.90 0.19 -17.78
C GLN A 321 0.78 -0.65 -17.18
N TYR A 322 -0.46 -0.35 -17.56
CA TYR A 322 -1.62 -1.15 -17.15
C TYR A 322 -1.83 -2.38 -18.06
N CYS A 323 -2.25 -3.49 -17.45
CA CYS A 323 -2.64 -4.69 -18.17
C CYS A 323 -3.99 -4.49 -18.86
N GLY A 324 -3.96 -4.31 -20.18
CA GLY A 324 -5.16 -4.24 -21.03
C GLY A 324 -4.87 -4.77 -22.43
N LYS A 325 -4.18 -3.97 -23.25
CA LYS A 325 -3.73 -4.38 -24.58
C LYS A 325 -2.24 -4.12 -24.73
N GLN A 326 -1.49 -5.12 -25.18
CA GLN A 326 -0.06 -4.98 -25.50
C GLN A 326 0.15 -3.83 -26.50
N GLY A 327 1.21 -3.04 -26.32
CA GLY A 327 1.47 -1.86 -27.15
C GLY A 327 0.73 -0.59 -26.69
N SER A 328 0.04 -0.64 -25.55
CA SER A 328 -0.73 0.48 -25.00
C SER A 328 -0.73 0.44 -23.47
N GLY A 329 -1.43 1.40 -22.85
CA GLY A 329 -1.65 1.43 -21.40
C GLY A 329 -0.48 1.99 -20.59
N VAL A 330 0.57 2.48 -21.25
CA VAL A 330 1.64 3.24 -20.60
C VAL A 330 1.12 4.62 -20.20
N VAL A 331 1.33 4.96 -18.94
CA VAL A 331 1.05 6.26 -18.35
C VAL A 331 2.31 6.73 -17.64
N VAL A 332 2.50 8.04 -17.61
CA VAL A 332 3.57 8.67 -16.83
C VAL A 332 2.91 9.66 -15.88
N THR A 333 2.86 9.32 -14.60
CA THR A 333 2.51 10.30 -13.55
C THR A 333 3.63 11.33 -13.46
N ALA A 334 3.29 12.60 -13.40
CA ALA A 334 4.27 13.64 -13.13
C ALA A 334 4.71 13.58 -11.66
N THR A 335 6.01 13.46 -11.44
CA THR A 335 6.65 13.53 -10.12
C THR A 335 7.79 14.56 -10.15
N ASN A 336 8.23 15.00 -8.99
CA ASN A 336 9.32 15.96 -8.82
C ASN A 336 10.25 15.53 -7.69
N GLU A 337 11.45 15.10 -8.05
CA GLU A 337 12.50 14.63 -7.12
C GLU A 337 13.05 15.75 -6.23
N GLU A 338 12.97 17.01 -6.68
CA GLU A 338 13.45 18.15 -5.89
C GLU A 338 12.64 18.33 -4.59
N LEU A 339 11.40 17.81 -4.55
CA LEU A 339 10.52 17.88 -3.39
C LEU A 339 10.83 16.79 -2.34
N ASP A 340 11.55 15.73 -2.70
CA ASP A 340 11.80 14.60 -1.80
C ASP A 340 12.75 14.98 -0.66
N GLY A 341 13.62 15.96 -0.90
CA GLY A 341 14.54 16.53 0.07
C GLY A 341 13.96 17.62 0.97
N ASP A 342 12.70 18.02 0.75
CA ASP A 342 12.09 19.10 1.53
C ASP A 342 12.00 18.75 3.02
N THR A 343 12.04 19.78 3.87
CA THR A 343 11.94 19.58 5.31
C THR A 343 10.56 19.05 5.68
N CYS A 344 10.53 17.98 6.46
CA CYS A 344 9.29 17.40 6.93
C CYS A 344 8.52 18.38 7.80
N LYS A 345 7.26 18.64 7.44
CA LYS A 345 6.40 19.56 8.19
C LYS A 345 6.04 18.93 9.54
N ALA A 346 5.91 19.78 10.56
CA ALA A 346 5.38 19.35 11.85
C ALA A 346 3.96 18.81 11.66
N VAL A 347 3.69 17.64 12.23
CA VAL A 347 2.37 17.00 12.16
C VAL A 347 1.36 17.94 12.83
N PRO A 348 0.29 18.38 12.14
CA PRO A 348 -0.74 19.19 12.77
C PRO A 348 -1.28 18.40 13.97
N ALA A 349 -1.14 18.95 15.17
CA ALA A 349 -1.67 18.29 16.36
C ALA A 349 -3.17 18.06 16.15
N SER A 350 -3.58 16.80 15.97
CA SER A 350 -4.99 16.47 16.07
C SER A 350 -5.44 16.97 17.43
N LYS A 351 -6.45 17.86 17.47
CA LYS A 351 -7.01 18.38 18.72
C LYS A 351 -7.56 17.19 19.50
N ARG A 352 -6.72 16.50 20.27
CA ARG A 352 -7.15 15.57 21.30
C ARG A 352 -7.86 16.45 22.31
N LYS A 353 -9.19 16.52 22.23
CA LYS A 353 -9.98 16.85 23.42
C LYS A 353 -9.61 15.77 24.43
N ALA A 354 -8.70 16.09 25.35
CA ALA A 354 -8.47 15.31 26.54
C ALA A 354 -9.81 15.28 27.28
N ARG A 355 -10.62 14.24 27.03
CA ARG A 355 -11.71 13.90 27.94
C ARG A 355 -11.03 13.41 29.20
N HIS A 356 -10.80 14.33 30.13
CA HIS A 356 -10.61 14.00 31.52
C HIS A 356 -11.90 13.32 31.96
N VAL A 357 -11.90 11.99 31.94
CA VAL A 357 -12.90 11.23 32.68
C VAL A 357 -12.34 11.11 34.07
N PHE A 358 -12.71 12.06 34.93
CA PHE A 358 -12.77 11.79 36.36
C PHE A 358 -13.93 10.83 36.57
N TRP A 359 -13.64 9.63 37.04
CA TRP A 359 -14.46 8.88 37.99
C TRP A 359 -13.53 8.03 38.86
#